data_AF-Q1PQE1-F1
#
_entry.id   AF-Q1PQE1-F1
#
_cell.length_a   1.000
_cell.length_b   1.000
_cell.length_c   1.000
_cell.angle_alpha   90.00
_cell.angle_beta   90.00
_cell.angle_gamma   90.00
#
_symmetry.space_group_name_H-M   'P 1'
#
loop_
_entity.id
_entity.type
_entity.pdbx_description
1 polymer ?
#
loop_
_entity_poly.entity_id
_entity_poly.type
_entity_poly.pdbx_seq_one_letter_code
_entity_poly.pdbx_strand_id
1 'polypeptide(L)'
;GGIVAFNVRTDAGPFVGFGEIACVAALQGILLRTGCFCNIGACQRYLGLDETMMDAIYKRAGRICGDYYDLIDGQPTGAVRVSFGYMTRRQDVEELLKMLHLSYLATKPQQRLQLIEEQAGQLPKALKERAQRLRPQLLQLAIYPVKSCAAFKIEEGGGGAGAGGTWPLTAQGLQYDREWMIVDMNGMAVTQKRCSELCLIRPLIRDDQLVLHFGDSPAGVSLPLSLADQAENSSRCRSKVCRQPVEGLDCGDEVALWLSQHLGLEGLRLLRQSSQRSTSNGVRQQQKLSLVNQAQFLLVNRSSVRSLQFEESLDETVDRFRANIIIDTGSAFEELSYKQLTIGQVQFQVEGPCQRCDMIC
;
A
#
# COMPACT_ATOMS: atom_id res chain seq x y z
N GLY A 1 43.03 10.32 9.34
CA GLY A 1 43.19 10.35 10.80
C GLY A 1 42.17 9.42 11.42
N GLY A 2 41.76 9.68 12.65
CA GLY A 2 40.76 8.87 13.33
C GLY A 2 39.38 8.93 12.65
N ILE A 3 38.62 7.85 12.74
CA ILE A 3 37.25 7.76 12.24
C ILE A 3 36.35 7.46 13.44
N VAL A 4 35.26 8.20 13.58
CA VAL A 4 34.19 7.90 14.53
C VAL A 4 32.99 7.40 13.74
N ALA A 5 32.57 6.18 14.05
CA ALA A 5 31.38 5.56 13.49
C ALA A 5 30.27 5.55 14.55
N PHE A 6 29.06 5.99 14.18
CA PHE A 6 27.93 6.07 15.11
C PHE A 6 26.59 5.97 14.38
N ASN A 7 25.55 5.70 15.16
CA ASN A 7 24.15 5.81 14.77
C ASN A 7 23.49 6.88 15.64
N VAL A 8 22.46 7.53 15.11
CA VAL A 8 21.72 8.56 15.84
C VAL A 8 20.39 7.99 16.27
N ARG A 9 19.98 8.32 17.50
CA ARG A 9 18.65 8.03 18.04
C ARG A 9 17.94 9.34 18.31
N THR A 10 16.63 9.36 18.15
CA THR A 10 15.80 10.48 18.61
C THR A 10 15.69 10.43 20.14
N ASP A 11 15.24 11.54 20.73
CA ASP A 11 14.86 11.64 22.14
C ASP A 11 13.83 10.58 22.57
N ALA A 12 12.92 10.21 21.66
CA ALA A 12 11.94 9.16 21.86
C ALA A 12 12.52 7.73 21.83
N GLY A 13 13.78 7.55 21.41
CA GLY A 13 14.48 6.26 21.40
C GLY A 13 14.65 5.54 20.05
N PRO A 14 13.82 5.73 19.00
CA PRO A 14 14.07 5.13 17.68
C PRO A 14 15.38 5.58 17.02
N PHE A 15 15.96 4.72 16.18
CA PHE A 15 17.08 5.10 15.32
C PHE A 15 16.63 6.01 14.17
N VAL A 16 17.57 6.84 13.71
CA VAL A 16 17.41 7.65 12.51
C VAL A 16 18.21 7.03 11.38
N GLY A 17 17.59 6.92 10.20
CA GLY A 17 18.23 6.41 9.00
C GLY A 17 19.43 7.28 8.61
N PHE A 18 20.55 6.65 8.27
CA PHE A 18 21.77 7.38 7.92
C PHE A 18 21.65 8.20 6.63
N GLY A 19 20.66 7.92 5.78
CA GLY A 19 20.35 8.71 4.60
C GLY A 19 19.73 10.06 4.92
N GLU A 20 18.82 10.11 5.90
CA GLU A 20 18.29 11.36 6.45
C GLU A 20 19.46 12.21 6.99
N ILE A 21 20.36 11.57 7.77
CA ILE A 21 21.53 12.23 8.35
C ILE A 21 22.46 12.79 7.27
N ALA A 22 22.68 12.04 6.19
CA ALA A 22 23.46 12.52 5.05
C ALA A 22 22.84 13.75 4.38
N CYS A 23 21.51 13.79 4.24
CA CYS A 23 20.81 14.94 3.66
C CYS A 23 20.92 16.17 4.57
N VAL A 24 20.62 16.04 5.87
CA VAL A 24 20.72 17.15 6.83
C VAL A 24 22.14 17.69 6.92
N ALA A 25 23.15 16.80 6.99
CA ALA A 25 24.54 17.22 7.04
C ALA A 25 24.95 17.98 5.78
N ALA A 26 24.56 17.50 4.59
CA ALA A 26 24.85 18.17 3.33
C ALA A 26 24.22 19.57 3.24
N LEU A 27 22.97 19.74 3.71
CA LEU A 27 22.30 21.04 3.76
C LEU A 27 22.99 22.03 4.71
N GLN A 28 23.68 21.54 5.74
CA GLN A 28 24.44 22.35 6.68
C GLN A 28 25.94 22.46 6.31
N GLY A 29 26.32 22.04 5.10
CA GLY A 29 27.71 22.13 4.63
C GLY A 29 28.67 21.14 5.30
N ILE A 30 28.16 20.09 5.95
CA ILE A 30 28.94 19.05 6.62
C ILE A 30 29.07 17.84 5.70
N LEU A 31 30.30 17.48 5.35
CA LEU A 31 30.60 16.28 4.57
C LEU A 31 30.87 15.09 5.50
N LEU A 32 30.02 14.07 5.42
CA LEU A 32 30.18 12.82 6.16
C LEU A 32 29.93 11.61 5.25
N ARG A 33 30.37 10.42 5.69
CA ARG A 33 30.17 9.16 4.96
C ARG A 33 29.08 8.33 5.63
N THR A 34 28.14 7.80 4.86
CA THR A 34 27.08 6.93 5.39
C THR A 34 27.01 5.61 4.61
N GLY A 35 26.25 4.64 5.11
CA GLY A 35 26.04 3.35 4.43
C GLY A 35 26.44 2.14 5.25
N CYS A 36 26.19 0.97 4.67
CA CYS A 36 26.63 -0.32 5.20
C CYS A 36 28.15 -0.47 5.16
N PHE A 37 28.62 -1.45 5.93
CA PHE A 37 29.97 -1.96 5.83
C PHE A 37 29.99 -3.16 4.89
N CYS A 38 31.04 -3.29 4.08
CA CYS A 38 31.19 -4.45 3.20
C CYS A 38 31.35 -5.76 3.98
N ASN A 39 31.81 -5.66 5.24
CA ASN A 39 31.82 -6.78 6.17
C ASN A 39 30.52 -6.78 7.00
N ILE A 40 29.58 -7.62 6.60
CA ILE A 40 28.27 -7.77 7.25
C ILE A 40 28.43 -8.24 8.71
N GLY A 41 29.42 -9.08 9.01
CA GLY A 41 29.68 -9.56 10.37
C GLY A 41 30.08 -8.44 11.34
N ALA A 42 30.66 -7.35 10.83
CA ALA A 42 30.92 -6.16 11.65
C ALA A 42 29.61 -5.46 12.04
N CYS A 43 28.69 -5.26 11.10
CA CYS A 43 27.35 -4.74 11.41
C CYS A 43 26.65 -5.63 12.43
N GLN A 44 26.64 -6.95 12.20
CA GLN A 44 25.99 -7.91 13.09
C GLN A 44 26.52 -7.82 14.53
N ARG A 45 27.85 -7.83 14.70
CA ARG A 45 28.48 -7.78 16.01
C ARG A 45 28.25 -6.45 16.74
N TYR A 46 28.45 -5.32 16.06
CA TYR A 46 28.41 -4.00 16.71
C TYR A 46 27.01 -3.44 16.89
N LEU A 47 26.05 -3.86 16.06
CA LEU A 47 24.64 -3.49 16.19
C LEU A 47 23.84 -4.53 16.99
N GLY A 48 24.46 -5.66 17.37
CA GLY A 48 23.81 -6.71 18.14
C GLY A 48 22.69 -7.42 17.37
N LEU A 49 22.85 -7.57 16.06
CA LEU A 49 21.82 -8.20 15.21
C LEU A 49 21.88 -9.72 15.39
N ASP A 50 20.76 -10.30 15.80
CA ASP A 50 20.62 -11.77 15.83
C ASP A 50 20.37 -12.34 14.43
N GLU A 51 20.33 -13.67 14.33
CA GLU A 51 20.10 -14.36 13.05
C GLU A 51 18.73 -14.01 12.43
N THR A 52 17.71 -13.76 13.24
CA THR A 52 16.36 -13.43 12.75
C THR A 52 16.31 -12.04 12.13
N MET A 53 17.02 -11.08 12.72
CA MET A 53 17.20 -9.74 12.18
C MET A 53 18.07 -9.77 10.93
N MET A 54 19.10 -10.61 10.89
CA MET A 54 19.93 -10.78 9.71
C MET A 54 19.15 -11.35 8.53
N ASP A 55 18.26 -12.31 8.78
CA ASP A 55 17.32 -12.85 7.79
C ASP A 55 16.33 -11.78 7.32
N ALA A 56 15.77 -10.98 8.24
CA ALA A 56 14.94 -9.83 7.94
C ALA A 56 15.63 -8.83 6.99
N ILE A 57 16.88 -8.48 7.30
CA ILE A 57 17.65 -7.48 6.58
C ILE A 57 18.01 -7.98 5.17
N TYR A 58 18.63 -9.14 5.06
CA TYR A 58 19.27 -9.55 3.79
C TYR A 58 18.39 -10.41 2.89
N LYS A 59 17.53 -11.27 3.46
CA LYS A 59 16.67 -12.14 2.65
C LYS A 59 15.30 -11.52 2.40
N ARG A 60 14.65 -11.01 3.44
CA ARG A 60 13.27 -10.50 3.33
C ARG A 60 13.19 -9.09 2.76
N ALA A 61 14.04 -8.18 3.24
CA ALA A 61 14.09 -6.81 2.70
C ALA A 61 14.97 -6.68 1.44
N GLY A 62 15.73 -7.71 1.08
CA GLY A 62 16.59 -7.70 -0.11
C GLY A 62 17.71 -6.66 -0.04
N ARG A 63 18.26 -6.40 1.15
CA ARG A 63 19.33 -5.41 1.36
C ARG A 63 20.55 -5.73 0.50
N ILE A 64 21.03 -4.74 -0.24
CA ILE A 64 22.28 -4.81 -1.02
C ILE A 64 23.16 -3.59 -0.75
N CYS A 65 24.46 -3.65 -1.04
CA CYS A 65 25.32 -2.48 -0.85
C CYS A 65 24.87 -1.31 -1.76
N GLY A 66 24.63 -0.14 -1.16
CA GLY A 66 24.25 1.07 -1.90
C GLY A 66 22.75 1.23 -2.13
N ASP A 67 21.93 0.33 -1.59
CA ASP A 67 20.49 0.53 -1.46
C ASP A 67 20.13 1.65 -0.45
N TYR A 68 18.82 1.79 -0.22
CA TYR A 68 18.23 2.91 0.49
C TYR A 68 17.49 2.50 1.78
N TYR A 69 17.56 1.22 2.18
CA TYR A 69 16.96 0.70 3.43
C TYR A 69 17.77 1.01 4.70
N ASP A 70 17.84 2.27 5.08
CA ASP A 70 18.70 2.70 6.19
C ASP A 70 18.34 2.04 7.53
N LEU A 71 17.04 1.76 7.71
CA LEU A 71 16.46 1.07 8.84
C LEU A 71 15.61 -0.11 8.34
N ILE A 72 15.67 -1.24 9.03
CA ILE A 72 14.78 -2.40 8.82
C ILE A 72 14.25 -2.80 10.19
N ASP A 73 12.92 -2.79 10.35
CA ASP A 73 12.25 -2.98 11.64
C ASP A 73 12.80 -2.06 12.75
N GLY A 74 13.14 -0.83 12.37
CA GLY A 74 13.73 0.18 13.27
C GLY A 74 15.21 -0.03 13.59
N GLN A 75 15.82 -1.13 13.11
CA GLN A 75 17.24 -1.40 13.31
C GLN A 75 18.10 -0.81 12.18
N PRO A 76 19.21 -0.13 12.50
CA PRO A 76 20.10 0.40 11.49
C PRO A 76 20.78 -0.73 10.73
N THR A 77 20.96 -0.54 9.43
CA THR A 77 21.65 -1.51 8.57
C THR A 77 23.11 -1.11 8.31
N GLY A 78 23.49 0.10 8.71
CA GLY A 78 24.81 0.69 8.52
C GLY A 78 25.09 1.79 9.54
N ALA A 79 26.04 2.68 9.26
CA ALA A 79 26.43 3.74 10.19
C ALA A 79 26.79 5.05 9.48
N VAL A 80 26.78 6.13 10.27
CA VAL A 80 27.41 7.41 9.92
C VAL A 80 28.87 7.36 10.35
N ARG A 81 29.77 7.84 9.49
CA ARG A 81 31.22 7.81 9.66
C ARG A 81 31.78 9.19 9.41
N VAL A 82 32.39 9.76 10.44
CA VAL A 82 33.06 11.06 10.38
C VAL A 82 34.55 10.82 10.50
N SER A 83 35.31 11.36 9.55
CA SER A 83 36.77 11.21 9.48
C SER A 83 37.43 12.50 9.89
N PHE A 84 38.32 12.44 10.87
CA PHE A 84 39.10 13.58 11.34
C PHE A 84 40.48 13.54 10.69
N GLY A 85 40.90 14.67 10.14
CA GLY A 85 42.16 14.84 9.45
C GLY A 85 43.00 15.95 10.07
N TYR A 86 44.19 16.17 9.50
CA TYR A 86 45.10 17.23 9.93
C TYR A 86 44.45 18.63 9.87
N MET A 87 43.60 18.87 8.87
CA MET A 87 42.92 20.16 8.67
C MET A 87 41.67 20.35 9.54
N THR A 88 41.25 19.33 10.31
CA THR A 88 40.06 19.45 11.14
C THR A 88 40.33 20.32 12.35
N ARG A 89 39.49 21.34 12.53
CA ARG A 89 39.52 22.26 13.68
C ARG A 89 38.48 21.85 14.71
N ARG A 90 38.65 22.35 15.93
CA ARG A 90 37.66 22.19 17.01
C ARG A 90 36.29 22.74 16.61
N GLN A 91 36.25 23.85 15.88
CA GLN A 91 35.02 24.47 15.37
C GLN A 91 34.23 23.53 14.45
N ASP A 92 34.90 22.73 13.62
CA ASP A 92 34.23 21.76 12.74
C ASP A 92 33.53 20.66 13.57
N VAL A 93 34.14 20.25 14.68
CA VAL A 93 33.54 19.29 15.63
C VAL A 93 32.34 19.91 16.34
N GLU A 94 32.45 21.16 16.75
CA GLU A 94 31.37 21.90 17.41
C GLU A 94 30.16 22.09 16.48
N GLU A 95 30.37 22.39 15.20
CA GLU A 95 29.28 22.51 14.22
C GLU A 95 28.60 21.16 13.95
N LEU A 96 29.35 20.05 13.91
CA LEU A 96 28.78 18.70 13.83
C LEU A 96 27.88 18.39 15.03
N LEU A 97 28.36 18.68 16.25
CA LEU A 97 27.59 18.45 17.47
C LEU A 97 26.34 19.32 17.52
N LYS A 98 26.45 20.57 17.09
CA LYS A 98 25.34 21.52 16.97
C LYS A 98 24.30 21.03 15.97
N MET A 99 24.71 20.55 14.79
CA MET A 99 23.81 19.94 13.81
C MET A 99 23.03 18.77 14.42
N LEU A 100 23.73 17.87 15.11
CA LEU A 100 23.11 16.70 15.74
C LEU A 100 22.09 17.11 16.81
N HIS A 101 22.45 18.10 17.64
CA HIS A 101 21.58 18.58 18.71
C HIS A 101 20.33 19.27 18.16
N LEU A 102 20.49 20.25 17.26
CA LEU A 102 19.36 20.99 16.71
C LEU A 102 18.43 20.08 15.91
N SER A 103 18.98 19.17 15.11
CA SER A 103 18.18 18.33 14.22
C SER A 103 17.52 17.17 14.97
N TYR A 104 18.24 16.44 15.82
CA TYR A 104 17.76 15.15 16.35
C TYR A 104 17.35 15.17 17.83
N LEU A 105 17.67 16.23 18.56
CA LEU A 105 17.19 16.44 19.94
C LEU A 105 16.12 17.54 20.03
N ALA A 106 16.27 18.65 19.29
CA ALA A 106 15.37 19.80 19.40
C ALA A 106 14.23 19.84 18.37
N THR A 107 14.36 19.12 17.25
CA THR A 107 13.43 19.19 16.11
C THR A 107 12.63 17.90 15.97
N LYS A 108 11.34 18.01 15.64
CA LYS A 108 10.49 16.84 15.39
C LYS A 108 10.84 16.16 14.05
N PRO A 109 10.70 14.82 13.92
CA PRO A 109 10.98 14.10 12.68
C PRO A 109 10.30 14.71 11.44
N GLN A 110 9.04 15.09 11.54
CA GLN A 110 8.26 15.69 10.45
C GLN A 110 8.87 17.02 9.96
N GLN A 111 9.34 17.86 10.88
CA GLN A 111 9.98 19.14 10.55
C GLN A 111 11.33 18.93 9.85
N ARG A 112 12.08 17.90 10.25
CA ARG A 112 13.34 17.54 9.56
C ARG A 112 13.08 17.07 8.13
N LEU A 113 12.12 16.19 7.94
CA LEU A 113 11.77 15.69 6.60
C LEU A 113 11.27 16.83 5.71
N GLN A 114 10.46 17.75 6.26
CA GLN A 114 10.01 18.95 5.56
C GLN A 114 11.20 19.85 5.15
N LEU A 115 12.17 20.08 6.05
CA LEU A 115 13.39 20.82 5.73
C LEU A 115 14.16 20.19 4.55
N ILE A 116 14.34 18.86 4.59
CA ILE A 116 15.00 18.11 3.51
C ILE A 116 14.23 18.27 2.20
N GLU A 117 12.90 18.24 2.26
CA GLU A 117 12.04 18.41 1.10
C GLU A 117 12.13 19.80 0.49
N GLU A 118 11.99 20.85 1.30
CA GLU A 118 12.02 22.25 0.84
C GLU A 118 13.39 22.62 0.24
N GLN A 119 14.46 22.04 0.77
CA GLN A 119 15.83 22.34 0.35
C GLN A 119 16.44 21.25 -0.53
N ALA A 120 15.66 20.26 -1.00
CA ALA A 120 16.16 19.15 -1.82
C ALA A 120 16.90 19.62 -3.09
N GLY A 121 16.55 20.80 -3.61
CA GLY A 121 17.24 21.42 -4.75
C GLY A 121 18.73 21.71 -4.51
N GLN A 122 19.12 21.95 -3.26
CA GLN A 122 20.49 22.29 -2.84
C GLN A 122 21.37 21.04 -2.59
N LEU A 123 20.76 19.86 -2.48
CA LEU A 123 21.49 18.62 -2.22
C LEU A 123 22.36 18.21 -3.42
N PRO A 124 23.51 17.55 -3.20
CA PRO A 124 24.25 16.85 -4.26
C PRO A 124 23.38 15.81 -4.96
N LYS A 125 23.64 15.54 -6.26
CA LYS A 125 22.85 14.60 -7.09
C LYS A 125 22.59 13.25 -6.40
N ALA A 126 23.61 12.67 -5.78
CA ALA A 126 23.50 11.38 -5.08
C ALA A 126 22.54 11.40 -3.86
N LEU A 127 22.34 12.57 -3.24
CA LEU A 127 21.42 12.75 -2.11
C LEU A 127 20.03 13.23 -2.54
N LYS A 128 19.86 13.82 -3.73
CA LYS A 128 18.54 14.18 -4.26
C LYS A 128 17.63 12.96 -4.41
N GLU A 129 18.16 11.89 -5.01
CA GLU A 129 17.43 10.62 -5.15
C GLU A 129 17.08 10.02 -3.79
N ARG A 130 17.97 10.18 -2.80
CA ARG A 130 17.74 9.70 -1.45
C ARG A 130 16.64 10.49 -0.75
N ALA A 131 16.66 11.82 -0.85
CA ALA A 131 15.63 12.70 -0.30
C ALA A 131 14.23 12.39 -0.85
N GLN A 132 14.13 12.01 -2.13
CA GLN A 132 12.86 11.56 -2.74
C GLN A 132 12.34 10.24 -2.15
N ARG A 133 13.23 9.35 -1.71
CA ARG A 133 12.88 8.05 -1.11
C ARG A 133 12.61 8.12 0.39
N LEU A 134 13.04 9.20 1.06
CA LEU A 134 12.66 9.48 2.45
C LEU A 134 11.19 9.90 2.57
N ARG A 135 10.54 10.25 1.45
CA ARG A 135 9.12 10.58 1.42
C ARG A 135 8.30 9.30 1.35
N PRO A 136 7.12 9.26 2.01
CA PRO A 136 6.11 8.26 1.71
C PRO A 136 5.80 8.22 0.21
N GLN A 137 5.89 7.04 -0.39
CA GLN A 137 5.60 6.83 -1.80
C GLN A 137 4.32 6.03 -1.96
N LEU A 138 3.45 6.48 -2.87
CA LEU A 138 2.37 5.64 -3.37
C LEU A 138 3.00 4.62 -4.31
N LEU A 139 2.89 3.33 -3.98
CA LEU A 139 3.43 2.25 -4.81
C LEU A 139 2.41 1.75 -5.82
N GLN A 140 1.17 1.55 -5.38
CA GLN A 140 0.14 0.91 -6.20
C GLN A 140 -1.26 1.34 -5.74
N LEU A 141 -2.15 1.54 -6.70
CA LEU A 141 -3.59 1.58 -6.47
C LEU A 141 -4.23 0.28 -6.95
N ALA A 142 -5.16 -0.26 -6.17
CA ALA A 142 -5.86 -1.48 -6.49
C ALA A 142 -7.35 -1.35 -6.19
N ILE A 143 -8.14 -2.05 -7.00
CA ILE A 143 -9.57 -2.23 -6.75
C ILE A 143 -9.91 -3.72 -6.76
N TYR A 144 -11.05 -4.04 -6.17
CA TYR A 144 -11.57 -5.40 -6.09
C TYR A 144 -12.98 -5.38 -6.68
N PRO A 145 -13.13 -5.41 -8.03
CA PRO A 145 -14.41 -5.21 -8.67
C PRO A 145 -15.48 -6.18 -8.16
N VAL A 146 -15.13 -7.46 -8.12
CA VAL A 146 -15.98 -8.51 -7.58
C VAL A 146 -15.59 -8.81 -6.14
N LYS A 147 -16.56 -8.76 -5.22
CA LYS A 147 -16.36 -9.09 -3.81
C LYS A 147 -15.76 -10.49 -3.68
N SER A 148 -14.72 -10.60 -2.84
CA SER A 148 -14.00 -11.85 -2.59
C SER A 148 -13.19 -12.39 -3.78
N CYS A 149 -13.02 -11.64 -4.88
CA CYS A 149 -12.15 -12.04 -5.99
C CYS A 149 -10.78 -11.33 -5.94
N ALA A 150 -9.87 -11.65 -6.88
CA ALA A 150 -8.54 -11.03 -6.94
C ALA A 150 -8.59 -9.52 -7.18
N ALA A 151 -7.46 -8.85 -6.90
CA ALA A 151 -7.30 -7.43 -7.18
C ALA A 151 -7.13 -7.17 -8.68
N PHE A 152 -7.65 -6.03 -9.14
CA PHE A 152 -7.21 -5.37 -10.36
C PHE A 152 -6.23 -4.25 -9.96
N LYS A 153 -4.98 -4.35 -10.41
CA LYS A 153 -3.92 -3.36 -10.16
C LYS A 153 -4.01 -2.28 -11.23
N ILE A 154 -4.18 -1.03 -10.82
CA ILE A 154 -4.28 0.11 -11.72
C ILE A 154 -2.87 0.49 -12.18
N GLU A 155 -2.55 0.27 -13.45
CA GLU A 155 -1.26 0.62 -14.03
C GLU A 155 -1.23 2.07 -14.52
N GLU A 156 -0.06 2.73 -14.44
CA GLU A 156 0.16 4.11 -14.91
C GLU A 156 -0.06 4.29 -16.43
N GLY A 157 -0.24 3.19 -17.18
CA GLY A 157 -0.30 3.15 -18.65
C GLY A 157 -1.67 2.86 -19.30
N GLY A 158 -2.74 2.67 -18.52
CA GLY A 158 -4.10 2.51 -19.08
C GLY A 158 -4.46 1.05 -19.43
N GLY A 159 -5.20 0.42 -18.52
CA GLY A 159 -5.92 -0.83 -18.77
C GLY A 159 -7.41 -0.66 -19.05
N GLY A 160 -8.02 0.48 -18.67
CA GLY A 160 -9.45 0.85 -18.84
C GLY A 160 -9.86 1.86 -17.74
N ALA A 161 -10.99 2.57 -17.73
CA ALA A 161 -11.73 3.20 -18.82
C ALA A 161 -11.45 4.73 -18.78
N GLY A 162 -10.84 5.24 -19.85
CA GLY A 162 -10.48 6.65 -20.02
C GLY A 162 -8.98 6.84 -20.28
N ALA A 163 -8.57 6.76 -21.55
CA ALA A 163 -7.18 6.86 -22.00
C ALA A 163 -6.42 8.07 -21.39
N GLY A 164 -5.52 7.78 -20.45
CA GLY A 164 -4.66 8.76 -19.80
C GLY A 164 -4.51 8.50 -18.31
N GLY A 165 -3.80 7.44 -17.93
CA GLY A 165 -3.13 7.22 -16.63
C GLY A 165 -3.88 7.54 -15.32
N THR A 166 -5.19 7.75 -15.34
CA THR A 166 -5.97 8.29 -14.23
C THR A 166 -7.17 7.39 -13.96
N TRP A 167 -7.47 7.17 -12.68
CA TRP A 167 -8.61 6.37 -12.26
C TRP A 167 -9.66 7.24 -11.58
N PRO A 168 -10.94 7.21 -11.98
CA PRO A 168 -11.94 8.08 -11.39
C PRO A 168 -12.22 7.77 -9.91
N LEU A 169 -12.31 8.84 -9.12
CA LEU A 169 -12.74 8.79 -7.72
C LEU A 169 -14.23 9.12 -7.65
N THR A 170 -15.00 8.26 -6.99
CA THR A 170 -16.45 8.41 -6.82
C THR A 170 -16.79 8.68 -5.35
N ALA A 171 -18.05 9.03 -5.07
CA ALA A 171 -18.52 9.19 -3.69
C ALA A 171 -18.46 7.88 -2.87
N GLN A 172 -18.30 6.72 -3.53
CA GLN A 172 -18.26 5.39 -2.92
C GLN A 172 -16.84 4.85 -2.77
N GLY A 173 -15.85 5.41 -3.45
CA GLY A 173 -14.49 4.87 -3.51
C GLY A 173 -13.85 5.07 -4.88
N LEU A 174 -12.80 4.29 -5.17
CA LEU A 174 -12.30 4.16 -6.54
C LEU A 174 -13.42 3.57 -7.42
N GLN A 175 -13.60 4.10 -8.62
CA GLN A 175 -14.63 3.61 -9.53
C GLN A 175 -14.51 2.10 -9.72
N TYR A 176 -15.65 1.40 -9.74
CA TYR A 176 -15.74 -0.05 -9.89
C TYR A 176 -15.26 -0.86 -8.69
N ASP A 177 -14.75 -0.26 -7.60
CA ASP A 177 -14.36 -1.03 -6.41
C ASP A 177 -15.59 -1.63 -5.70
N ARG A 178 -15.60 -2.97 -5.59
CA ARG A 178 -16.62 -3.76 -4.88
C ARG A 178 -18.06 -3.48 -5.37
N GLU A 179 -18.24 -3.24 -6.66
CA GLU A 179 -19.56 -3.07 -7.27
C GLU A 179 -20.27 -4.40 -7.56
N TRP A 180 -19.54 -5.50 -7.67
CA TRP A 180 -20.09 -6.83 -7.99
C TRP A 180 -19.95 -7.82 -6.84
N MET A 181 -20.85 -8.80 -6.81
CA MET A 181 -20.81 -9.91 -5.86
C MET A 181 -21.39 -11.19 -6.47
N ILE A 182 -20.78 -12.32 -6.14
CA ILE A 182 -21.27 -13.64 -6.52
C ILE A 182 -22.24 -14.11 -5.44
N VAL A 183 -23.40 -14.63 -5.84
CA VAL A 183 -24.42 -15.20 -4.93
C VAL A 183 -24.75 -16.62 -5.32
N ASP A 184 -25.20 -17.41 -4.34
CA ASP A 184 -25.79 -18.72 -4.58
C ASP A 184 -27.29 -18.65 -4.93
N MET A 185 -27.90 -19.81 -5.18
CA MET A 185 -29.33 -19.97 -5.48
C MET A 185 -30.27 -19.41 -4.40
N ASN A 186 -29.79 -19.24 -3.17
CA ASN A 186 -30.55 -18.66 -2.07
C ASN A 186 -30.39 -17.13 -2.00
N GLY A 187 -29.65 -16.54 -2.94
CA GLY A 187 -29.31 -15.12 -2.96
C GLY A 187 -28.29 -14.75 -1.88
N MET A 188 -27.55 -15.70 -1.32
CA MET A 188 -26.53 -15.44 -0.30
C MET A 188 -25.17 -15.20 -0.95
N ALA A 189 -24.46 -14.15 -0.51
CA ALA A 189 -23.13 -13.84 -1.03
C ALA A 189 -22.14 -14.99 -0.77
N VAL A 190 -21.44 -15.43 -1.82
CA VAL A 190 -20.33 -16.37 -1.70
C VAL A 190 -19.10 -15.58 -1.23
N THR A 191 -18.40 -16.13 -0.22
CA THR A 191 -17.23 -15.50 0.38
C THR A 191 -16.02 -16.42 0.28
N GLN A 192 -14.82 -15.87 0.31
CA GLN A 192 -13.58 -16.66 0.28
C GLN A 192 -13.47 -17.67 1.43
N LYS A 193 -14.13 -17.41 2.58
CA LYS A 193 -14.21 -18.39 3.68
C LYS A 193 -14.95 -19.67 3.30
N ARG A 194 -15.92 -19.58 2.38
CA ARG A 194 -16.72 -20.72 1.90
C ARG A 194 -16.14 -21.34 0.64
N CYS A 195 -15.49 -20.54 -0.21
CA CYS A 195 -14.91 -20.96 -1.49
C CYS A 195 -13.64 -20.14 -1.73
N SER A 196 -12.48 -20.71 -1.39
CA SER A 196 -11.19 -20.04 -1.49
C SER A 196 -10.80 -19.77 -2.95
N GLU A 197 -11.29 -20.61 -3.88
CA GLU A 197 -11.08 -20.52 -5.33
C GLU A 197 -11.57 -19.21 -5.94
N LEU A 198 -12.42 -18.45 -5.23
CA LEU A 198 -12.77 -17.09 -5.62
C LEU A 198 -11.54 -16.19 -5.79
N CYS A 199 -10.43 -16.43 -5.07
CA CYS A 199 -9.18 -15.70 -5.27
C CYS A 199 -8.52 -15.94 -6.64
N LEU A 200 -8.89 -17.02 -7.33
CA LEU A 200 -8.41 -17.34 -8.68
C LEU A 200 -9.18 -16.58 -9.76
N ILE A 201 -10.35 -16.03 -9.43
CA ILE A 201 -11.08 -15.15 -10.34
C ILE A 201 -10.35 -13.81 -10.39
N ARG A 202 -9.80 -13.47 -11.56
CA ARG A 202 -9.03 -12.25 -11.83
C ARG A 202 -9.87 -11.30 -12.69
N PRO A 203 -10.41 -10.21 -12.09
CA PRO A 203 -11.14 -9.20 -12.82
C PRO A 203 -10.19 -8.27 -13.58
N LEU A 204 -10.52 -7.96 -14.83
CA LEU A 204 -9.83 -7.01 -15.69
C LEU A 204 -10.84 -5.99 -16.21
N ILE A 205 -10.56 -4.71 -16.07
CA ILE A 205 -11.41 -3.64 -16.61
C ILE A 205 -10.71 -3.07 -17.84
N ARG A 206 -11.31 -3.25 -19.02
CA ARG A 206 -10.74 -2.84 -20.29
C ARG A 206 -11.83 -2.61 -21.34
N ASP A 207 -11.64 -1.62 -22.21
CA ASP A 207 -12.52 -1.37 -23.38
C ASP A 207 -14.02 -1.26 -23.01
N ASP A 208 -14.32 -0.60 -21.89
CA ASP A 208 -15.67 -0.47 -21.29
C ASP A 208 -16.35 -1.81 -20.90
N GLN A 209 -15.54 -2.84 -20.69
CA GLN A 209 -15.96 -4.17 -20.25
C GLN A 209 -15.26 -4.55 -18.95
N LEU A 210 -15.96 -5.30 -18.11
CA LEU A 210 -15.37 -6.12 -17.07
C LEU A 210 -15.16 -7.51 -17.65
N VAL A 211 -13.93 -7.99 -17.66
CA VAL A 211 -13.56 -9.34 -18.09
C VAL A 211 -13.13 -10.14 -16.86
N LEU A 212 -13.70 -11.32 -16.67
CA LEU A 212 -13.34 -12.23 -15.59
C LEU A 212 -12.55 -13.40 -16.15
N HIS A 213 -11.33 -13.59 -15.66
CA HIS A 213 -10.49 -14.76 -15.92
C HIS A 213 -10.45 -15.68 -14.71
N PHE A 214 -10.16 -16.96 -14.91
CA PHE A 214 -9.97 -17.92 -13.82
C PHE A 214 -8.55 -18.52 -13.90
N GLY A 215 -7.75 -18.30 -12.86
CA GLY A 215 -6.35 -18.71 -12.83
C GLY A 215 -5.56 -18.10 -13.99
N ASP A 216 -4.87 -18.94 -14.75
CA ASP A 216 -4.10 -18.55 -15.94
C ASP A 216 -4.83 -18.88 -17.26
N SER A 217 -6.13 -19.16 -17.20
CA SER A 217 -6.94 -19.44 -18.39
C SER A 217 -7.05 -18.20 -19.29
N PRO A 218 -6.72 -18.31 -20.60
CA PRO A 218 -6.88 -17.21 -21.54
C PRO A 218 -8.35 -16.94 -21.88
N ALA A 219 -9.23 -17.92 -21.66
CA ALA A 219 -10.67 -17.78 -21.87
C ALA A 219 -11.30 -17.12 -20.63
N GLY A 220 -11.80 -15.90 -20.81
CA GLY A 220 -12.58 -15.18 -19.81
C GLY A 220 -14.02 -14.96 -20.26
N VAL A 221 -14.85 -14.46 -19.35
CA VAL A 221 -16.20 -13.97 -19.66
C VAL A 221 -16.23 -12.45 -19.53
N SER A 222 -16.81 -11.77 -20.51
CA SER A 222 -16.90 -10.31 -20.55
C SER A 222 -18.33 -9.84 -20.29
N LEU A 223 -18.47 -8.73 -19.57
CA LEU A 223 -19.75 -8.06 -19.35
C LEU A 223 -19.58 -6.53 -19.45
N PRO A 224 -20.57 -5.80 -20.00
CA PRO A 224 -20.45 -4.37 -20.22
C PRO A 224 -20.41 -3.61 -18.90
N LEU A 225 -19.60 -2.54 -18.79
CA LEU A 225 -19.58 -1.69 -17.60
C LEU A 225 -20.78 -0.72 -17.55
N SER A 226 -21.47 -0.49 -18.66
CA SER A 226 -22.69 0.31 -18.72
C SER A 226 -23.85 -0.39 -18.00
N LEU A 227 -24.48 0.30 -17.05
CA LEU A 227 -25.68 -0.19 -16.36
C LEU A 227 -26.87 -0.29 -17.30
N ALA A 228 -26.94 0.55 -18.34
CA ALA A 228 -28.03 0.50 -19.32
C ALA A 228 -27.95 -0.79 -20.14
N ASP A 229 -26.75 -1.12 -20.61
CA ASP A 229 -26.47 -2.31 -21.43
C ASP A 229 -26.67 -3.58 -20.59
N GLN A 230 -26.35 -3.54 -19.29
CA GLN A 230 -26.68 -4.64 -18.38
C GLN A 230 -28.19 -4.72 -18.09
N ALA A 231 -28.92 -3.59 -18.05
CA ALA A 231 -30.35 -3.55 -17.74
C ALA A 231 -31.23 -4.09 -18.89
N GLU A 232 -30.79 -3.97 -20.15
CA GLU A 232 -31.54 -4.47 -21.31
C GLU A 232 -31.74 -6.00 -21.29
N ASN A 233 -30.86 -6.75 -20.61
CA ASN A 233 -30.89 -8.22 -20.54
C ASN A 233 -30.98 -8.80 -19.12
N SER A 234 -31.31 -8.01 -18.08
CA SER A 234 -31.26 -8.47 -16.68
C SER A 234 -32.57 -8.45 -15.91
N SER A 235 -32.77 -9.48 -15.07
CA SER A 235 -33.76 -9.48 -14.00
C SER A 235 -33.20 -8.82 -12.74
N ARG A 236 -34.00 -7.99 -12.06
CA ARG A 236 -33.62 -7.40 -10.76
C ARG A 236 -33.71 -8.48 -9.68
N CYS A 237 -32.61 -8.76 -8.98
CA CYS A 237 -32.54 -9.79 -7.94
C CYS A 237 -32.25 -9.16 -6.58
N ARG A 238 -32.95 -9.64 -5.55
CA ARG A 238 -32.77 -9.20 -4.15
C ARG A 238 -31.91 -10.22 -3.42
N SER A 239 -30.73 -9.81 -2.98
CA SER A 239 -29.74 -10.63 -2.27
C SER A 239 -29.58 -10.17 -0.82
N LYS A 240 -28.94 -10.97 0.04
CA LYS A 240 -28.59 -10.58 1.42
C LYS A 240 -27.07 -10.57 1.61
N VAL A 241 -26.53 -9.44 2.07
CA VAL A 241 -25.12 -9.27 2.50
C VAL A 241 -25.12 -8.82 3.95
N CYS A 242 -24.38 -9.48 4.83
CA CYS A 242 -24.31 -9.12 6.26
C CYS A 242 -25.70 -8.95 6.93
N ARG A 243 -26.67 -9.81 6.56
CA ARG A 243 -28.09 -9.76 6.99
C ARG A 243 -28.90 -8.55 6.48
N GLN A 244 -28.33 -7.70 5.62
CA GLN A 244 -29.01 -6.58 4.97
C GLN A 244 -29.40 -6.95 3.53
N PRO A 245 -30.63 -6.64 3.06
CA PRO A 245 -31.02 -6.88 1.69
C PRO A 245 -30.34 -5.89 0.74
N VAL A 246 -29.48 -6.40 -0.14
CA VAL A 246 -28.84 -5.67 -1.25
C VAL A 246 -29.60 -5.99 -2.53
N GLU A 247 -30.06 -4.97 -3.23
CA GLU A 247 -30.66 -5.12 -4.55
C GLU A 247 -29.57 -4.97 -5.61
N GLY A 248 -29.49 -5.95 -6.51
CA GLY A 248 -28.51 -5.96 -7.59
C GLY A 248 -29.16 -6.30 -8.93
N LEU A 249 -28.50 -5.88 -10.00
CA LEU A 249 -28.81 -6.31 -11.35
C LEU A 249 -28.10 -7.63 -11.62
N ASP A 250 -28.81 -8.64 -12.10
CA ASP A 250 -28.20 -9.88 -12.56
C ASP A 250 -27.37 -9.61 -13.82
N CYS A 251 -26.12 -10.06 -13.86
CA CYS A 251 -25.25 -9.86 -15.01
C CYS A 251 -25.45 -10.90 -16.14
N GLY A 252 -26.44 -11.79 -16.03
CA GLY A 252 -26.89 -12.67 -17.10
C GLY A 252 -26.44 -14.12 -16.98
N ASP A 253 -26.99 -14.97 -17.85
CA ASP A 253 -26.79 -16.43 -17.81
C ASP A 253 -25.38 -16.87 -18.22
N GLU A 254 -24.72 -16.12 -19.11
CA GLU A 254 -23.37 -16.44 -19.59
C GLU A 254 -22.34 -16.44 -18.46
N VAL A 255 -22.30 -15.35 -17.67
CA VAL A 255 -21.40 -15.24 -16.53
C VAL A 255 -21.81 -16.19 -15.40
N ALA A 256 -23.10 -16.45 -15.21
CA ALA A 256 -23.59 -17.43 -14.24
C ALA A 256 -23.10 -18.85 -14.57
N LEU A 257 -23.19 -19.26 -15.84
CA LEU A 257 -22.70 -20.55 -16.31
C LEU A 257 -21.18 -20.64 -16.19
N TRP A 258 -20.46 -19.59 -16.61
CA TRP A 258 -19.00 -19.53 -16.50
C TRP A 258 -18.54 -19.67 -15.04
N LEU A 259 -19.17 -18.94 -14.11
CA LEU A 259 -18.87 -19.05 -12.67
C LEU A 259 -19.14 -20.46 -12.15
N SER A 260 -20.27 -21.05 -12.52
CA SER A 260 -20.66 -22.38 -12.06
C SER A 260 -19.70 -23.46 -12.55
N GLN A 261 -19.21 -23.35 -13.80
CA GLN A 261 -18.23 -24.25 -14.38
C GLN A 261 -16.86 -24.17 -13.69
N HIS A 262 -16.36 -22.97 -13.40
CA HIS A 262 -15.03 -22.79 -12.84
C HIS A 262 -14.96 -23.01 -11.33
N LEU A 263 -16.04 -22.71 -10.60
CA LEU A 263 -16.11 -22.90 -9.15
C LEU A 263 -16.69 -24.27 -8.75
N GLY A 264 -17.24 -25.03 -9.69
CA GLY A 264 -17.85 -26.34 -9.42
C GLY A 264 -19.11 -26.27 -8.53
N LEU A 265 -19.81 -25.12 -8.56
CA LEU A 265 -21.00 -24.85 -7.76
C LEU A 265 -22.15 -24.47 -8.67
N GLU A 266 -23.32 -25.10 -8.50
CA GLU A 266 -24.49 -24.79 -9.32
C GLU A 266 -25.30 -23.61 -8.78
N GLY A 267 -26.01 -22.93 -9.69
CA GLY A 267 -26.95 -21.87 -9.35
C GLY A 267 -26.27 -20.57 -8.90
N LEU A 268 -25.02 -20.34 -9.29
CA LEU A 268 -24.34 -19.09 -9.03
C LEU A 268 -24.84 -17.96 -9.92
N ARG A 269 -24.95 -16.76 -9.36
CA ARG A 269 -25.25 -15.53 -10.11
C ARG A 269 -24.25 -14.45 -9.78
N LEU A 270 -23.88 -13.64 -10.77
CA LEU A 270 -23.14 -12.40 -10.55
C LEU A 270 -24.13 -11.26 -10.47
N LEU A 271 -24.12 -10.53 -9.36
CA LEU A 271 -24.96 -9.35 -9.17
C LEU A 271 -24.09 -8.11 -9.15
N ARG A 272 -24.50 -7.07 -9.86
CA ARG A 272 -23.95 -5.72 -9.72
C ARG A 272 -24.86 -4.88 -8.83
N GLN A 273 -24.29 -4.21 -7.85
CA GLN A 273 -25.04 -3.30 -6.98
C GLN A 273 -25.61 -2.13 -7.81
N SER A 274 -26.92 -1.90 -7.72
CA SER A 274 -27.51 -0.67 -8.25
C SER A 274 -27.38 0.45 -7.22
N SER A 275 -26.85 1.61 -7.63
CA SER A 275 -26.69 2.79 -6.76
C SER A 275 -28.01 3.45 -6.37
N GLN A 276 -29.15 2.99 -6.91
CA GLN A 276 -30.46 3.57 -6.68
C GLN A 276 -31.40 2.61 -5.95
N ARG A 277 -31.78 2.94 -4.71
CA ARG A 277 -33.05 2.47 -4.15
C ARG A 277 -34.16 3.42 -4.58
N SER A 278 -35.15 2.89 -5.28
CA SER A 278 -36.46 3.53 -5.37
C SER A 278 -37.16 3.33 -4.02
N THR A 279 -37.07 4.29 -3.10
CA THR A 279 -37.99 4.28 -1.95
C THR A 279 -39.39 4.61 -2.48
N SER A 280 -40.42 3.92 -1.98
CA SER A 280 -41.83 4.16 -2.35
C SER A 280 -42.35 5.56 -1.99
N ASN A 281 -41.49 6.45 -1.46
CA ASN A 281 -41.83 7.81 -1.03
C ASN A 281 -41.08 8.92 -1.81
N GLY A 282 -40.51 8.64 -2.99
CA GLY A 282 -39.99 9.68 -3.89
C GLY A 282 -38.70 10.39 -3.43
N VAL A 283 -38.12 10.01 -2.27
CA VAL A 283 -36.83 10.54 -1.81
C VAL A 283 -35.71 9.63 -2.30
N ARG A 284 -34.95 10.11 -3.29
CA ARG A 284 -33.73 9.48 -3.80
C ARG A 284 -32.61 9.61 -2.77
N GLN A 285 -32.46 8.63 -1.87
CA GLN A 285 -31.27 8.54 -1.01
C GLN A 285 -30.19 7.69 -1.71
N GLN A 286 -29.05 8.31 -1.99
CA GLN A 286 -27.83 7.58 -2.39
C GLN A 286 -27.37 6.74 -1.20
N GLN A 287 -27.24 5.41 -1.37
CA GLN A 287 -26.69 4.58 -0.32
C GLN A 287 -25.22 4.94 -0.06
N LYS A 288 -24.88 5.16 1.21
CA LYS A 288 -23.52 4.99 1.73
C LYS A 288 -23.25 3.48 1.84
N LEU A 289 -22.44 2.96 0.90
CA LEU A 289 -21.51 1.83 1.08
C LEU A 289 -22.13 0.48 1.51
N SER A 290 -22.50 -0.38 0.55
CA SER A 290 -23.17 -1.66 0.87
C SER A 290 -22.33 -2.95 0.73
N LEU A 291 -21.19 -2.93 0.02
CA LEU A 291 -20.35 -4.13 -0.19
C LEU A 291 -18.94 -4.03 0.41
N VAL A 292 -18.52 -2.84 0.83
CA VAL A 292 -17.32 -2.62 1.65
C VAL A 292 -17.55 -3.12 3.07
N ASN A 293 -16.49 -3.62 3.72
CA ASN A 293 -16.63 -4.21 5.05
C ASN A 293 -16.72 -3.14 6.16
N GLN A 294 -15.93 -2.06 6.08
CA GLN A 294 -15.86 -1.03 7.15
C GLN A 294 -15.68 0.38 6.59
N ALA A 295 -14.75 0.59 5.65
CA ALA A 295 -14.41 1.91 5.09
C ALA A 295 -14.35 1.89 3.55
N GLN A 296 -14.36 3.08 2.94
CA GLN A 296 -14.30 3.28 1.49
C GLN A 296 -12.98 2.81 0.88
N PHE A 297 -11.88 3.07 1.59
CA PHE A 297 -10.53 2.71 1.18
C PHE A 297 -9.86 1.96 2.32
N LEU A 298 -9.01 1.02 1.96
CA LEU A 298 -8.04 0.45 2.87
C LEU A 298 -6.64 0.85 2.40
N LEU A 299 -5.86 1.43 3.31
CA LEU A 299 -4.45 1.75 3.09
C LEU A 299 -3.58 0.71 3.78
N VAL A 300 -2.51 0.29 3.12
CA VAL A 300 -1.47 -0.56 3.71
C VAL A 300 -0.09 0.01 3.41
N ASN A 301 0.78 -0.03 4.41
CA ASN A 301 2.18 0.29 4.24
C ASN A 301 2.98 -0.99 4.02
N ARG A 302 3.67 -1.08 2.89
CA ARG A 302 4.53 -2.22 2.54
C ARG A 302 5.61 -2.45 3.58
N SER A 303 6.13 -1.39 4.21
CA SER A 303 7.11 -1.50 5.29
C SER A 303 6.51 -2.15 6.56
N SER A 304 5.23 -1.92 6.86
CA SER A 304 4.53 -2.61 7.96
C SER A 304 4.32 -4.09 7.67
N VAL A 305 3.89 -4.43 6.44
CA VAL A 305 3.67 -5.84 6.06
C VAL A 305 4.97 -6.64 6.13
N ARG A 306 6.09 -6.03 5.72
CA ARG A 306 7.43 -6.62 5.83
C ARG A 306 7.80 -7.00 7.26
N SER A 307 7.42 -6.17 8.23
CA SER A 307 7.68 -6.38 9.66
C SER A 307 6.86 -7.54 10.26
N LEU A 308 5.75 -7.93 9.63
CA LEU A 308 4.85 -8.99 10.13
C LEU A 308 5.33 -10.43 9.89
N GLN A 309 6.47 -10.62 9.22
CA GLN A 309 7.19 -11.90 9.15
C GLN A 309 6.41 -13.09 8.55
N PHE A 310 5.77 -12.90 7.40
CA PHE A 310 5.14 -14.01 6.66
C PHE A 310 6.17 -14.87 5.90
N GLU A 311 5.85 -16.15 5.67
CA GLU A 311 6.72 -17.10 4.93
C GLU A 311 6.75 -16.83 3.42
N GLU A 312 5.68 -16.24 2.89
CA GLU A 312 5.51 -15.99 1.45
C GLU A 312 6.25 -14.72 0.98
N SER A 313 6.20 -14.47 -0.32
CA SER A 313 6.75 -13.23 -0.85
C SER A 313 6.01 -12.01 -0.28
N LEU A 314 6.73 -10.90 -0.12
CA LEU A 314 6.17 -9.66 0.41
C LEU A 314 5.00 -9.16 -0.43
N ASP A 315 5.07 -9.32 -1.75
CA ASP A 315 4.05 -8.81 -2.66
C ASP A 315 2.75 -9.65 -2.58
N GLU A 316 2.85 -10.98 -2.49
CA GLU A 316 1.69 -11.85 -2.23
C GLU A 316 1.06 -11.54 -0.87
N THR A 317 1.91 -11.31 0.14
CA THR A 317 1.44 -10.95 1.47
C THR A 317 0.68 -9.62 1.42
N VAL A 318 1.21 -8.58 0.76
CA VAL A 318 0.52 -7.30 0.61
C VAL A 318 -0.84 -7.47 -0.08
N ASP A 319 -0.93 -8.32 -1.11
CA ASP A 319 -2.19 -8.57 -1.82
C ASP A 319 -3.26 -9.22 -0.93
N ARG A 320 -2.88 -10.07 0.05
CA ARG A 320 -3.80 -10.62 1.06
C ARG A 320 -4.44 -9.57 1.94
N PHE A 321 -3.79 -8.41 2.09
CA PHE A 321 -4.32 -7.34 2.92
C PHE A 321 -5.54 -6.68 2.26
N ARG A 322 -5.75 -6.92 0.96
CA ARG A 322 -6.85 -6.42 0.14
C ARG A 322 -7.00 -4.89 0.19
N ALA A 323 -5.86 -4.21 0.28
CA ALA A 323 -5.80 -2.76 0.34
C ALA A 323 -6.07 -2.13 -1.04
N ASN A 324 -6.66 -0.94 -1.02
CA ASN A 324 -6.87 -0.12 -2.20
C ASN A 324 -5.67 0.79 -2.47
N ILE A 325 -5.01 1.26 -1.41
CA ILE A 325 -3.88 2.17 -1.46
C ILE A 325 -2.68 1.47 -0.83
N ILE A 326 -1.64 1.21 -1.62
CA ILE A 326 -0.40 0.59 -1.15
C ILE A 326 0.67 1.67 -1.15
N ILE A 327 1.20 1.97 0.03
CA ILE A 327 2.29 2.95 0.21
C ILE A 327 3.56 2.29 0.73
N ASP A 328 4.68 2.99 0.64
CA ASP A 328 5.89 2.69 1.41
C ASP A 328 6.41 3.96 2.06
N THR A 329 6.53 3.93 3.39
CA THR A 329 7.05 5.07 4.18
C THR A 329 8.50 4.84 4.63
N GLY A 330 9.08 3.69 4.33
CA GLY A 330 10.39 3.25 4.84
C GLY A 330 10.39 2.85 6.32
N SER A 331 9.33 3.17 7.08
CA SER A 331 9.18 2.82 8.50
C SER A 331 7.93 1.97 8.71
N ALA A 332 8.03 0.91 9.52
CA ALA A 332 6.88 0.08 9.86
C ALA A 332 5.90 0.82 10.77
N PHE A 333 4.60 0.61 10.53
CA PHE A 333 3.44 1.07 11.31
C PHE A 333 3.24 2.59 11.40
N GLU A 334 3.96 3.37 10.61
CA GLU A 334 3.84 4.82 10.58
C GLU A 334 2.42 5.29 10.25
N GLU A 335 1.74 4.56 9.36
CA GLU A 335 0.38 4.81 8.91
C GLU A 335 -0.66 4.79 10.03
N LEU A 336 -0.37 4.13 11.17
CA LEU A 336 -1.28 4.09 12.32
C LEU A 336 -1.42 5.46 13.01
N SER A 337 -0.44 6.35 12.81
CA SER A 337 -0.45 7.69 13.37
C SER A 337 -1.20 8.71 12.50
N TYR A 338 -1.55 8.34 11.26
CA TYR A 338 -2.13 9.26 10.30
C TYR A 338 -3.56 9.63 10.69
N LYS A 339 -3.83 10.94 10.71
CA LYS A 339 -5.18 11.49 10.84
C LYS A 339 -5.76 11.90 9.49
N GLN A 340 -4.87 12.35 8.61
CA GLN A 340 -5.16 12.78 7.25
C GLN A 340 -3.96 12.42 6.37
N LEU A 341 -4.21 12.21 5.09
CA LEU A 341 -3.16 12.07 4.09
C LEU A 341 -3.58 12.75 2.79
N THR A 342 -2.61 13.20 2.01
CA THR A 342 -2.84 13.81 0.70
C THR A 342 -2.10 13.00 -0.35
N ILE A 343 -2.81 12.59 -1.40
CA ILE A 343 -2.25 11.89 -2.55
C ILE A 343 -2.58 12.72 -3.79
N GLY A 344 -1.55 13.25 -4.45
CA GLY A 344 -1.73 14.22 -5.52
C GLY A 344 -2.47 15.46 -5.01
N GLN A 345 -3.66 15.73 -5.56
CA GLN A 345 -4.51 16.85 -5.17
C GLN A 345 -5.68 16.44 -4.26
N VAL A 346 -5.77 15.17 -3.88
CA VAL A 346 -6.88 14.62 -3.11
C VAL A 346 -6.47 14.44 -1.65
N GLN A 347 -7.27 15.00 -0.75
CA GLN A 347 -7.12 14.83 0.70
C GLN A 347 -8.04 13.72 1.20
N PHE A 348 -7.49 12.80 1.98
CA PHE A 348 -8.18 11.70 2.63
C PHE A 348 -8.17 11.90 4.14
N GLN A 349 -9.29 11.58 4.79
CA GLN A 349 -9.43 11.54 6.24
C GLN A 349 -9.29 10.09 6.71
N VAL A 350 -8.45 9.85 7.72
CA VAL A 350 -8.29 8.51 8.30
C VAL A 350 -9.37 8.30 9.37
N GLU A 351 -10.20 7.28 9.19
CA GLU A 351 -11.25 6.92 10.15
C GLU A 351 -10.72 6.09 11.32
N GLY A 352 -9.72 5.23 11.08
CA GLY A 352 -9.10 4.40 12.12
C GLY A 352 -8.45 3.13 11.57
N PRO A 353 -7.89 2.28 12.46
CA PRO A 353 -7.27 1.02 12.08
C PRO A 353 -8.29 -0.03 11.64
N CYS A 354 -7.93 -0.83 10.64
CA CYS A 354 -8.75 -1.95 10.17
C CYS A 354 -8.51 -3.20 11.03
N GLN A 355 -9.56 -3.71 11.68
CA GLN A 355 -9.50 -4.99 12.37
C GLN A 355 -9.41 -6.14 11.36
N ARG A 356 -8.42 -7.01 11.54
CA ARG A 356 -8.15 -8.11 10.60
C ARG A 356 -9.03 -9.30 10.93
N CYS A 357 -9.40 -10.06 9.90
CA CYS A 357 -10.13 -11.31 10.02
C CYS A 357 -9.32 -12.44 9.38
N ASP A 358 -9.73 -13.69 9.61
CA ASP A 358 -9.05 -14.93 9.16
C ASP A 358 -8.71 -15.00 7.66
N MET A 359 -9.20 -14.08 6.86
CA MET A 359 -8.92 -13.93 5.42
C MET A 359 -7.45 -13.62 5.08
N ILE A 360 -6.64 -13.23 6.06
CA ILE A 360 -5.22 -12.90 5.88
C ILE A 360 -4.32 -14.05 6.36
N CYS A 361 -4.90 -15.02 7.10
CA CYS A 361 -4.20 -16.09 7.80
C CYS A 361 -4.00 -17.33 6.94
#